data_AF-A0A1V6HM23-F1
#
_entry.id   AF-A0A1V6HM23-F1
#
_cell.length_a   1.000
_cell.length_b   1.000
_cell.length_c   1.000
_cell.angle_alpha   90.00
_cell.angle_beta   90.00
_cell.angle_gamma   90.00
#
_symmetry.space_group_name_H-M   'P 1'
#
loop_
_entity.id
_entity.type
_entity.pdbx_description
1 polymer ?
#
loop_
_entity_poly.entity_id
_entity_poly.type
_entity_poly.pdbx_seq_one_letter_code
_entity_poly.pdbx_strand_id
1 'polypeptide(L)'
;MARSIQEVTEIILVRQAAYAGRLTGYKNLCLAGGVALNCVANGKILASGNFGDIWIQPAAGDAGGALGAALVGWYSTGAARQPSEHDSMNGALLGPSFHDSEIQAELEAAGLPYEKLGENIDQAVANCLDLGQVVGRYVGAMEFGPRALGNRSILADPRNPTMQRVVNEKIKFREGFRPFAPAVLREHVADWFDLDRSSPYMLLVTQVAQKRLLPAPEVEPEGLGKLGVLRSDIPAVTHVDGSARIQTVDIQNQPDFQSLIQAFHSKTNCPVVLNTSFNLRGQPIVCTPKDAVQTFLACDIDVLAAGPFLAKKPDDWTRQKLPKPKPFRRPRRVGELRRFGIETAVLFTLVGLVAWFLPKTPSMVLAAGSWLFASFGLLMGLLFPRGLRGFENRLSQFGAKANSFVGYLLFGAVFILVLLPTSIIRRLTGKGPEPGYWQDVAKMDSDLENMF
;
A
#
# COMPACT_ATOMS: atom_id res chain seq x y z
N MET A 1 -8.67 7.20 -17.06
CA MET A 1 -7.97 8.14 -16.16
C MET A 1 -6.85 7.46 -15.38
N ALA A 2 -7.11 6.48 -14.51
CA ALA A 2 -6.07 5.82 -13.71
C ALA A 2 -4.91 5.24 -14.55
N ARG A 3 -5.24 4.49 -15.63
CA ARG A 3 -4.24 4.01 -16.61
C ARG A 3 -3.35 5.13 -17.16
N SER A 4 -3.96 6.21 -17.66
CA SER A 4 -3.22 7.32 -18.28
C SER A 4 -2.29 8.03 -17.29
N ILE A 5 -2.71 8.21 -16.03
CA ILE A 5 -1.85 8.79 -14.99
C ILE A 5 -0.66 7.87 -14.69
N GLN A 6 -0.92 6.57 -14.59
CA GLN A 6 0.13 5.58 -14.38
C GLN A 6 1.14 5.58 -15.54
N GLU A 7 0.66 5.55 -16.77
CA GLU A 7 1.48 5.58 -17.99
C GLU A 7 2.34 6.84 -18.10
N VAL A 8 1.76 8.02 -17.85
CA VAL A 8 2.53 9.28 -17.81
C VAL A 8 3.55 9.27 -16.68
N THR A 9 3.21 8.73 -15.51
CA THR A 9 4.13 8.61 -14.37
C THR A 9 5.33 7.73 -14.73
N GLU A 10 5.09 6.59 -15.37
CA GLU A 10 6.14 5.69 -15.86
C GLU A 10 7.08 6.39 -16.85
N ILE A 11 6.52 7.05 -17.86
CA ILE A 11 7.31 7.80 -18.87
C ILE A 11 8.18 8.85 -18.20
N ILE A 12 7.61 9.63 -17.28
CA ILE A 12 8.35 10.69 -16.58
C ILE A 12 9.48 10.08 -15.75
N LEU A 13 9.22 9.02 -15.00
CA LEU A 13 10.23 8.41 -14.13
C LEU A 13 11.38 7.77 -14.90
N VAL A 14 11.10 7.08 -16.01
CA VAL A 14 12.14 6.52 -16.89
C VAL A 14 12.98 7.65 -17.49
N ARG A 15 12.36 8.75 -17.95
CA ARG A 15 13.10 9.91 -18.47
C ARG A 15 13.96 10.59 -17.42
N GLN A 16 13.47 10.71 -16.19
CA GLN A 16 14.22 11.26 -15.06
C GLN A 16 15.41 10.37 -14.69
N ALA A 17 15.22 9.05 -14.66
CA ALA A 17 16.30 8.09 -14.45
C ALA A 17 17.39 8.21 -15.54
N ALA A 18 16.99 8.22 -16.81
CA ALA A 18 17.92 8.41 -17.92
C ALA A 18 18.67 9.76 -17.86
N TYR A 19 17.98 10.84 -17.49
CA TYR A 19 18.60 12.14 -17.28
C TYR A 19 19.62 12.13 -16.14
N ALA A 20 19.29 11.51 -15.00
CA ALA A 20 20.20 11.37 -13.87
C ALA A 20 21.44 10.52 -14.24
N GLY A 21 21.26 9.44 -15.01
CA GLY A 21 22.35 8.63 -15.53
C GLY A 21 23.31 9.45 -16.40
N ARG A 22 22.79 10.23 -17.36
CA ARG A 22 23.60 11.12 -18.22
C ARG A 22 24.30 12.23 -17.44
N LEU A 23 23.64 12.80 -16.44
CA LEU A 23 24.20 13.91 -15.65
C LEU A 23 25.34 13.45 -14.73
N THR A 24 25.24 12.24 -14.18
CA THR A 24 26.14 11.78 -13.11
C THR A 24 27.16 10.74 -13.56
N GLY A 25 26.87 9.97 -14.61
CA GLY A 25 27.70 8.85 -15.05
C GLY A 25 27.74 7.66 -14.07
N TYR A 26 26.93 7.66 -13.01
CA TYR A 26 26.87 6.55 -12.06
C TYR A 26 26.18 5.33 -12.66
N LYS A 27 26.66 4.15 -12.27
CA LYS A 27 26.13 2.85 -12.73
C LYS A 27 24.93 2.36 -11.93
N ASN A 28 24.70 2.90 -10.74
CA ASN A 28 23.65 2.45 -9.82
C ASN A 28 22.72 3.60 -9.43
N LEU A 29 21.43 3.31 -9.28
CA LEU A 29 20.41 4.30 -8.90
C LEU A 29 19.77 3.95 -7.56
N CYS A 30 19.77 4.90 -6.62
CA CYS A 30 19.00 4.79 -5.38
C CYS A 30 17.70 5.58 -5.47
N LEU A 31 16.57 4.97 -5.12
CA LEU A 31 15.23 5.55 -5.21
C LEU A 31 14.58 5.67 -3.82
N ALA A 32 14.05 6.84 -3.53
CA ALA A 32 13.22 7.15 -2.37
C ALA A 32 12.16 8.22 -2.73
N GLY A 33 11.29 8.56 -1.79
CA GLY A 33 10.09 9.38 -2.00
C GLY A 33 8.86 8.53 -2.30
N GLY A 34 7.66 9.03 -1.97
CA GLY A 34 6.43 8.24 -2.05
C GLY A 34 6.12 7.68 -3.45
N VAL A 35 6.58 8.35 -4.51
CA VAL A 35 6.43 7.88 -5.90
C VAL A 35 7.30 6.64 -6.18
N ALA A 36 8.42 6.46 -5.49
CA ALA A 36 9.29 5.29 -5.63
C ALA A 36 8.66 3.99 -5.10
N LEU A 37 7.50 4.06 -4.42
CA LEU A 37 6.68 2.88 -4.11
C LEU A 37 5.90 2.34 -5.33
N ASN A 38 5.98 3.02 -6.49
CA ASN A 38 5.40 2.57 -7.74
C ASN A 38 6.26 1.47 -8.37
N CYS A 39 5.98 0.23 -7.97
CA CYS A 39 6.73 -0.95 -8.40
C CYS A 39 6.68 -1.23 -9.91
N VAL A 40 5.64 -0.77 -10.61
CA VAL A 40 5.55 -0.89 -12.07
C VAL A 40 6.56 0.04 -12.74
N ALA A 41 6.62 1.30 -12.29
CA ALA A 41 7.61 2.24 -12.81
C ALA A 41 9.05 1.82 -12.47
N ASN A 42 9.28 1.28 -11.27
CA ASN A 42 10.60 0.74 -10.90
C ASN A 42 11.04 -0.41 -11.80
N GLY A 43 10.11 -1.32 -12.15
CA GLY A 43 10.37 -2.39 -13.11
C GLY A 43 10.78 -1.84 -14.49
N LYS A 44 10.09 -0.81 -14.98
CA LYS A 44 10.45 -0.14 -16.25
C LYS A 44 11.79 0.60 -16.19
N ILE A 45 12.12 1.23 -15.06
CA ILE A 45 13.43 1.86 -14.87
C ILE A 45 14.53 0.79 -14.94
N LEU A 46 14.35 -0.34 -14.25
CA LEU A 46 15.30 -1.44 -14.27
C LEU A 46 15.48 -2.00 -15.69
N ALA A 47 14.37 -2.30 -16.38
CA ALA A 47 14.38 -2.85 -17.73
C ALA A 47 15.00 -1.91 -18.77
N SER A 48 14.98 -0.59 -18.53
CA SER A 48 15.57 0.39 -19.45
C SER A 48 17.10 0.34 -19.55
N GLY A 49 17.80 -0.45 -18.72
CA GLY A 49 19.25 -0.60 -18.79
C GLY A 49 20.07 0.67 -18.51
N ASN A 50 19.43 1.80 -18.18
CA ASN A 50 20.10 3.06 -17.88
C ASN A 50 21.03 2.96 -16.65
N PHE A 51 20.80 1.97 -15.79
CA PHE A 51 21.63 1.64 -14.63
C PHE A 51 21.82 0.12 -14.59
N GLY A 52 22.99 -0.33 -14.13
CA GLY A 52 23.27 -1.76 -13.92
C GLY A 52 22.47 -2.33 -12.76
N ASP A 53 22.24 -1.51 -11.73
CA ASP A 53 21.39 -1.88 -10.61
C ASP A 53 20.60 -0.70 -10.02
N ILE A 54 19.47 -1.03 -9.40
CA ILE A 54 18.64 -0.06 -8.70
C ILE A 54 18.33 -0.55 -7.28
N TRP A 55 18.42 0.35 -6.31
CA TRP A 55 18.03 0.08 -4.93
C TRP A 55 16.88 1.01 -4.53
N ILE A 56 15.78 0.43 -4.07
CA ILE A 56 14.59 1.19 -3.67
C ILE A 56 14.36 0.98 -2.18
N GLN A 57 14.26 2.08 -1.44
CA GLN A 57 14.05 2.00 0.00
C GLN A 57 12.65 1.41 0.33
N PRO A 58 12.52 0.39 1.21
CA PRO A 58 11.25 -0.34 1.44
C PRO A 58 10.10 0.51 2.01
N ALA A 59 10.44 1.54 2.79
CA ALA A 59 9.55 2.55 3.33
C ALA A 59 9.72 3.91 2.61
N ALA A 60 9.89 3.91 1.28
CA ALA A 60 10.36 5.07 0.50
C ALA A 60 9.54 6.35 0.67
N GLY A 61 8.28 6.26 1.11
CA GLY A 61 7.49 7.44 1.46
C GLY A 61 8.00 8.17 2.71
N ASP A 62 7.15 9.04 3.25
CA ASP A 62 7.52 9.91 4.39
C ASP A 62 7.97 9.15 5.64
N ALA A 63 7.53 7.90 5.81
CA ALA A 63 7.97 7.04 6.91
C ALA A 63 9.51 6.85 6.91
N GLY A 64 10.11 6.61 5.74
CA GLY A 64 11.56 6.45 5.60
C GLY A 64 12.36 7.71 5.92
N GLY A 65 11.72 8.89 5.97
CA GLY A 65 12.36 10.15 6.33
C GLY A 65 12.97 10.16 7.74
N ALA A 66 12.38 9.42 8.69
CA ALA A 66 12.93 9.30 10.04
C ALA A 66 14.29 8.58 10.03
N LEU A 67 14.41 7.49 9.25
CA LEU A 67 15.67 6.77 9.06
C LEU A 67 16.70 7.68 8.36
N GLY A 68 16.29 8.38 7.30
CA GLY A 68 17.16 9.33 6.60
C GLY A 68 17.70 10.43 7.51
N ALA A 69 16.85 11.01 8.36
CA ALA A 69 17.25 12.05 9.32
C ALA A 69 18.25 11.52 10.36
N ALA A 70 18.03 10.30 10.87
CA ALA A 70 18.96 9.65 11.80
C ALA A 70 20.33 9.40 11.14
N LEU A 71 20.35 8.91 9.89
CA LEU A 71 21.58 8.69 9.13
C LEU A 71 22.33 9.99 8.83
N VAL A 72 21.62 11.07 8.47
CA VAL A 72 22.23 12.40 8.28
C VAL A 72 22.86 12.89 9.58
N GLY A 73 22.15 12.78 10.71
CA GLY A 73 22.68 13.11 12.03
C GLY A 73 23.93 12.31 12.37
N TRP A 74 23.90 10.99 12.18
CA TRP A 74 25.04 10.10 12.41
C TRP A 74 26.26 10.49 11.58
N TYR A 75 26.11 10.63 10.26
CA TYR A 75 27.24 10.95 9.39
C TYR A 75 27.76 12.39 9.56
N SER A 76 26.95 13.31 10.09
CA SER A 76 27.42 14.66 10.42
C SER A 76 28.45 14.69 11.57
N THR A 77 28.55 13.62 12.36
CA THR A 77 29.55 13.49 13.44
C THR A 77 30.96 13.15 12.91
N GLY A 78 31.12 12.90 11.61
CA GLY A 78 32.36 12.41 11.02
C GLY A 78 32.49 10.88 10.98
N ALA A 79 31.44 10.15 11.38
CA ALA A 79 31.39 8.70 11.25
C ALA A 79 31.60 8.27 9.77
N ALA A 80 32.44 7.25 9.57
CA ALA A 80 32.71 6.72 8.23
C ALA A 80 31.48 6.01 7.66
N ARG A 81 31.24 6.17 6.35
CA ARG A 81 30.28 5.36 5.61
C ARG A 81 30.88 3.99 5.35
N GLN A 82 30.22 2.93 5.79
CA GLN A 82 30.59 1.55 5.52
C GLN A 82 29.52 0.96 4.58
N PRO A 83 29.70 1.07 3.25
CA PRO A 83 28.75 0.49 2.31
C PRO A 83 28.81 -1.03 2.40
N SER A 84 27.63 -1.66 2.45
CA SER A 84 27.50 -3.11 2.25
C SER A 84 27.44 -3.40 0.75
N GLU A 85 28.06 -4.50 0.31
CA GLU A 85 27.92 -4.98 -1.08
C GLU A 85 26.49 -5.46 -1.38
N HIS A 86 25.76 -5.83 -0.34
CA HIS A 86 24.38 -6.31 -0.42
C HIS A 86 23.43 -5.41 0.38
N ASP A 87 22.14 -5.61 0.16
CA ASP A 87 21.13 -4.96 0.97
C ASP A 87 21.34 -5.24 2.47
N SER A 88 21.16 -4.21 3.29
CA SER A 88 21.38 -4.25 4.75
C SER A 88 20.13 -3.88 5.54
N MET A 89 18.98 -3.79 4.85
CA MET A 89 17.71 -3.52 5.51
C MET A 89 17.12 -4.77 6.17
N ASN A 90 17.73 -5.95 5.96
CA ASN A 90 17.41 -7.22 6.64
C ASN A 90 15.91 -7.54 6.63
N GLY A 91 15.31 -7.60 5.43
CA GLY A 91 13.87 -7.83 5.27
C GLY A 91 12.99 -6.67 5.79
N ALA A 92 13.60 -5.51 6.06
CA ALA A 92 13.00 -4.38 6.74
C ALA A 92 12.42 -4.73 8.13
N LEU A 93 12.95 -5.75 8.82
CA LEU A 93 12.44 -6.23 10.12
C LEU A 93 12.87 -5.31 11.29
N LEU A 94 12.45 -4.04 11.24
CA LEU A 94 12.82 -2.99 12.19
C LEU A 94 11.71 -2.63 13.19
N GLY A 95 10.56 -3.30 13.11
CA GLY A 95 9.43 -3.11 14.02
C GLY A 95 9.50 -3.98 15.28
N PRO A 96 8.48 -3.91 16.14
CA PRO A 96 8.46 -4.69 17.38
C PRO A 96 8.33 -6.19 17.11
N SER A 97 8.92 -6.99 18.00
CA SER A 97 8.70 -8.42 18.17
C SER A 97 8.08 -8.68 19.54
N PHE A 98 7.35 -9.78 19.67
CA PHE A 98 6.65 -10.15 20.91
C PHE A 98 7.06 -11.57 21.32
N HIS A 99 7.10 -11.82 22.62
CA HIS A 99 7.43 -13.15 23.14
C HIS A 99 6.27 -14.14 22.92
N ASP A 100 6.62 -15.42 22.81
CA ASP A 100 5.63 -16.50 22.66
C ASP A 100 4.61 -16.51 23.80
N SER A 101 5.00 -16.12 25.01
CA SER A 101 4.09 -16.01 26.17
C SER A 101 3.01 -14.93 25.97
N GLU A 102 3.35 -13.81 25.32
CA GLU A 102 2.38 -12.74 25.00
C GLU A 102 1.41 -13.20 23.90
N ILE A 103 1.92 -13.95 22.92
CA ILE A 103 1.09 -14.54 21.87
C ILE A 103 0.12 -15.57 22.48
N GLN A 104 0.65 -16.48 23.30
CA GLN A 104 -0.14 -17.51 23.98
C GLN A 104 -1.25 -16.89 24.84
N ALA A 105 -0.93 -15.86 25.63
CA ALA A 105 -1.91 -15.17 26.47
C ALA A 105 -3.08 -14.59 25.67
N GLU A 106 -2.83 -14.03 24.48
CA GLU A 106 -3.89 -13.49 23.61
C GLU A 106 -4.71 -14.59 22.92
N LEU A 107 -4.10 -15.74 22.59
CA LEU A 107 -4.83 -16.91 22.08
C LEU A 107 -5.78 -17.47 23.15
N GLU A 108 -5.29 -17.61 24.39
CA GLU A 108 -6.06 -18.08 25.54
C GLU A 108 -7.18 -17.11 25.93
N ALA A 109 -6.88 -15.81 25.98
CA ALA A 109 -7.87 -14.78 26.27
C ALA A 109 -9.00 -14.73 25.24
N ALA A 110 -8.73 -15.11 23.99
CA ALA A 110 -9.71 -15.21 22.93
C ALA A 110 -10.44 -16.57 22.86
N GLY A 111 -10.05 -17.54 23.69
CA GLY A 111 -10.61 -18.90 23.68
C GLY A 111 -10.33 -19.66 22.38
N LEU A 112 -9.23 -19.35 21.68
CA LEU A 112 -8.89 -20.01 20.43
C LEU A 112 -8.25 -21.39 20.72
N PRO A 113 -8.73 -22.48 20.11
CA PRO A 113 -8.01 -23.75 20.13
C PRO A 113 -6.70 -23.60 19.35
N TYR A 114 -5.59 -24.03 19.94
CA TYR A 114 -4.27 -23.98 19.32
C TYR A 114 -3.40 -25.19 19.67
N GLU A 115 -2.42 -25.46 18.81
CA GLU A 115 -1.36 -26.44 19.05
C GLU A 115 -0.01 -25.74 19.06
N LYS A 116 0.89 -26.11 19.99
CA LYS A 116 2.26 -25.60 20.03
C LYS A 116 3.19 -26.56 19.28
N LEU A 117 3.61 -26.17 18.09
CA LEU A 117 4.38 -27.00 17.16
C LEU A 117 5.90 -26.76 17.23
N GLY A 118 6.33 -25.61 17.75
CA GLY A 118 7.75 -25.25 17.79
C GLY A 118 8.36 -25.26 16.38
N GLU A 119 9.43 -26.02 16.19
CA GLU A 119 10.15 -26.15 14.91
C GLU A 119 9.29 -26.75 13.78
N ASN A 120 8.21 -27.48 14.10
CA ASN A 120 7.34 -28.09 13.09
C ASN A 120 6.31 -27.11 12.48
N ILE A 121 6.30 -25.84 12.91
CA ILE A 121 5.30 -24.86 12.47
C ILE A 121 5.32 -24.66 10.95
N ASP A 122 6.50 -24.57 10.33
CA ASP A 122 6.64 -24.32 8.91
C ASP A 122 6.09 -25.49 8.07
N GLN A 123 6.32 -26.72 8.50
CA GLN A 123 5.78 -27.91 7.85
C GLN A 123 4.25 -27.98 7.96
N ALA A 124 3.70 -27.59 9.12
CA ALA A 124 2.26 -27.54 9.31
C ALA A 124 1.61 -26.42 8.47
N VAL A 125 2.23 -25.25 8.38
CA VAL A 125 1.79 -24.17 7.50
C VAL A 125 1.84 -24.60 6.03
N ALA A 126 2.91 -25.24 5.59
CA ALA A 126 3.01 -25.80 4.24
C ALA A 126 1.89 -26.81 3.94
N ASN A 127 1.53 -27.65 4.92
CA ASN A 127 0.39 -28.57 4.78
C ASN A 127 -0.95 -27.82 4.64
N CYS A 128 -1.18 -26.78 5.45
CA CYS A 128 -2.38 -25.95 5.33
C CYS A 128 -2.47 -25.28 3.95
N LEU A 129 -1.37 -24.71 3.46
CA LEU A 129 -1.32 -24.08 2.14
C LEU A 129 -1.63 -25.09 1.02
N ASP A 130 -1.03 -26.27 1.05
CA ASP A 130 -1.28 -27.31 0.04
C ASP A 130 -2.73 -27.84 0.05
N LEU A 131 -3.39 -27.82 1.22
CA LEU A 131 -4.83 -28.09 1.35
C LEU A 131 -5.72 -26.93 0.86
N GLY A 132 -5.13 -25.86 0.32
CA GLY A 132 -5.84 -24.69 -0.16
C GLY A 132 -6.36 -23.77 0.94
N GLN A 133 -5.84 -23.90 2.17
CA GLN A 133 -6.20 -23.03 3.29
C GLN A 133 -5.43 -21.72 3.24
N VAL A 134 -6.05 -20.64 3.69
CA VAL A 134 -5.42 -19.33 3.88
C VAL A 134 -4.87 -19.22 5.29
N VAL A 135 -3.59 -18.85 5.39
CA VAL A 135 -2.85 -18.79 6.66
C VAL A 135 -2.56 -17.34 7.02
N GLY A 136 -3.01 -16.89 8.20
CA GLY A 136 -2.48 -15.68 8.82
C GLY A 136 -1.16 -16.01 9.50
N ARG A 137 -0.06 -15.39 9.07
CA ARG A 137 1.28 -15.55 9.66
C ARG A 137 1.64 -14.34 10.51
N TYR A 138 2.01 -14.60 11.76
CA TYR A 138 2.44 -13.61 12.74
C TYR A 138 3.69 -14.13 13.47
N VAL A 139 4.87 -13.64 13.12
CA VAL A 139 6.14 -14.13 13.71
C VAL A 139 7.19 -13.03 13.79
N GLY A 140 8.05 -13.08 14.81
CA GLY A 140 9.23 -12.23 14.92
C GLY A 140 8.95 -10.71 14.86
N ALA A 141 9.97 -9.96 14.45
CA ALA A 141 9.90 -8.51 14.28
C ALA A 141 9.00 -8.13 13.09
N MET A 142 8.25 -7.03 13.24
CA MET A 142 7.40 -6.49 12.18
C MET A 142 8.22 -5.79 11.08
N GLU A 143 7.74 -5.87 9.84
CA GLU A 143 8.30 -5.17 8.70
C GLU A 143 8.08 -3.64 8.78
N PHE A 144 9.08 -2.86 8.39
CA PHE A 144 9.02 -1.42 8.25
C PHE A 144 8.68 -1.03 6.81
N GLY A 145 7.50 -0.44 6.65
CA GLY A 145 7.00 0.03 5.36
C GLY A 145 5.57 -0.43 5.08
N PRO A 146 5.07 -0.23 3.86
CA PRO A 146 3.68 -0.51 3.50
C PRO A 146 3.44 -1.95 3.02
N ARG A 147 4.46 -2.80 3.02
CA ARG A 147 4.41 -4.19 2.53
C ARG A 147 4.64 -5.15 3.69
N ALA A 148 3.83 -6.20 3.76
CA ALA A 148 4.20 -7.36 4.56
C ALA A 148 5.09 -8.26 3.72
N LEU A 149 6.16 -8.75 4.33
CA LEU A 149 7.24 -9.48 3.69
C LEU A 149 7.41 -10.86 4.34
N GLY A 150 6.42 -11.35 5.09
CA GLY A 150 6.40 -12.72 5.62
C GLY A 150 6.17 -12.82 7.12
N ASN A 151 6.33 -11.73 7.87
CA ASN A 151 6.20 -11.73 9.34
C ASN A 151 4.84 -11.26 9.82
N ARG A 152 4.16 -10.40 9.06
CA ARG A 152 2.76 -9.97 9.29
C ARG A 152 1.94 -10.16 8.02
N SER A 153 1.83 -11.42 7.59
CA SER A 153 1.36 -11.79 6.26
C SER A 153 0.11 -12.66 6.27
N ILE A 154 -0.68 -12.56 5.20
CA ILE A 154 -1.66 -13.58 4.81
C ILE A 154 -1.03 -14.35 3.66
N LEU A 155 -0.89 -15.66 3.85
CA LEU A 155 -0.28 -16.60 2.92
C LEU A 155 -1.34 -17.51 2.31
N ALA A 156 -1.17 -17.84 1.03
CA ALA A 156 -2.05 -18.78 0.34
C ALA A 156 -1.33 -19.51 -0.80
N ASP A 157 -1.93 -20.61 -1.27
CA ASP A 157 -1.42 -21.37 -2.42
C ASP A 157 -1.59 -20.57 -3.73
N PRO A 158 -0.49 -20.22 -4.43
CA PRO A 158 -0.56 -19.46 -5.67
C PRO A 158 -1.11 -20.26 -6.85
N ARG A 159 -1.08 -21.60 -6.78
CA ARG A 159 -1.52 -22.52 -7.84
C ARG A 159 -3.04 -22.58 -7.95
N ASN A 160 -3.75 -22.29 -6.86
CA ASN A 160 -5.20 -22.39 -6.80
C ASN A 160 -5.89 -21.25 -7.60
N PRO A 161 -6.63 -21.55 -8.69
CA PRO A 161 -7.28 -20.56 -9.55
C PRO A 161 -8.26 -19.62 -8.85
N THR A 162 -8.84 -20.07 -7.73
CA THR A 162 -9.88 -19.31 -7.01
C THR A 162 -9.32 -18.44 -5.89
N MET A 163 -8.05 -18.62 -5.54
CA MET A 163 -7.47 -18.10 -4.31
C MET A 163 -7.40 -16.56 -4.29
N GLN A 164 -7.09 -15.93 -5.43
CA GLN A 164 -7.12 -14.47 -5.54
C GLN A 164 -8.50 -13.90 -5.16
N ARG A 165 -9.56 -14.51 -5.68
CA ARG A 165 -10.93 -14.08 -5.38
C ARG A 165 -11.27 -14.33 -3.90
N VAL A 166 -10.96 -15.52 -3.38
CA VAL A 166 -11.21 -15.90 -1.98
C VAL A 166 -10.56 -14.89 -1.02
N VAL A 167 -9.27 -14.61 -1.19
CA VAL A 167 -8.55 -13.69 -0.32
C VAL A 167 -9.08 -12.26 -0.46
N ASN A 168 -9.42 -11.80 -1.67
CA ASN A 168 -9.96 -10.46 -1.85
C ASN A 168 -11.35 -10.26 -1.24
N GLU A 169 -12.26 -11.21 -1.44
CA GLU A 169 -13.67 -11.06 -1.07
C GLU A 169 -13.93 -11.45 0.40
N LYS A 170 -13.43 -12.62 0.82
CA LYS A 170 -13.74 -13.20 2.13
C LYS A 170 -12.84 -12.70 3.26
N ILE A 171 -11.65 -12.24 2.90
CA ILE A 171 -10.64 -11.83 3.88
C ILE A 171 -10.41 -10.32 3.81
N LYS A 172 -10.12 -9.78 2.63
CA LYS A 172 -9.79 -8.36 2.47
C LYS A 172 -11.01 -7.46 2.34
N PHE A 173 -12.19 -8.00 2.05
CA PHE A 173 -13.42 -7.24 1.81
C PHE A 173 -13.24 -6.13 0.76
N ARG A 174 -12.56 -6.48 -0.34
CA ARG A 174 -12.27 -5.59 -1.47
C ARG A 174 -12.55 -6.29 -2.79
N GLU A 175 -12.35 -5.55 -3.88
CA GLU A 175 -12.67 -6.04 -5.23
C GLU A 175 -11.86 -7.29 -5.57
N GLY A 176 -12.53 -8.32 -6.13
CA GLY A 176 -11.96 -9.64 -6.39
C GLY A 176 -10.72 -9.66 -7.29
N PHE A 177 -10.54 -8.62 -8.12
CA PHE A 177 -9.48 -8.50 -9.11
C PHE A 177 -8.17 -7.89 -8.61
N ARG A 178 -8.12 -7.46 -7.35
CA ARG A 178 -6.91 -6.81 -6.81
C ARG A 178 -5.75 -7.81 -6.80
N PRO A 179 -4.62 -7.50 -7.43
CA PRO A 179 -3.53 -8.46 -7.50
C PRO A 179 -2.87 -8.70 -6.13
N PHE A 180 -2.21 -9.85 -6.03
CA PHE A 180 -1.34 -10.23 -4.93
C PHE A 180 0.09 -10.46 -5.42
N ALA A 181 1.03 -10.52 -4.49
CA ALA A 181 2.44 -10.66 -4.81
C ALA A 181 2.90 -12.11 -4.56
N PRO A 182 3.71 -12.69 -5.45
CA PRO A 182 4.45 -13.91 -5.13
C PRO A 182 5.63 -13.59 -4.20
N ALA A 183 5.82 -14.45 -3.20
CA ALA A 183 7.09 -14.61 -2.50
C ALA A 183 7.75 -15.91 -2.99
N VAL A 184 8.96 -15.81 -3.52
CA VAL A 184 9.68 -16.90 -4.18
C VAL A 184 11.06 -17.09 -3.56
N LEU A 185 11.51 -18.34 -3.43
CA LEU A 185 12.89 -18.64 -3.05
C LEU A 185 13.86 -17.99 -4.04
N ARG A 186 14.87 -17.27 -3.54
CA ARG A 186 15.78 -16.46 -4.35
C ARG A 186 16.48 -17.27 -5.44
N GLU A 187 16.87 -18.50 -5.14
CA GLU A 187 17.53 -19.45 -6.05
C GLU A 187 16.63 -19.88 -7.22
N HIS A 188 15.30 -19.77 -7.07
CA HIS A 188 14.33 -20.17 -8.09
C HIS A 188 13.72 -18.99 -8.86
N VAL A 189 14.09 -17.73 -8.55
CA VAL A 189 13.42 -16.55 -9.13
C VAL A 189 13.48 -16.53 -10.67
N ALA A 190 14.63 -16.84 -11.26
CA ALA A 190 14.83 -16.84 -12.72
C ALA A 190 14.08 -17.97 -13.45
N ASP A 191 13.68 -19.02 -12.72
CA ASP A 191 12.87 -20.12 -13.26
C ASP A 191 11.38 -19.82 -13.29
N TRP A 192 10.94 -18.79 -12.56
CA TRP A 192 9.53 -18.47 -12.36
C TRP A 192 9.16 -17.10 -12.88
N PHE A 193 10.12 -16.18 -12.95
CA PHE A 193 9.93 -14.80 -13.37
C PHE A 193 11.09 -14.37 -14.29
N ASP A 194 10.82 -13.39 -15.15
CA ASP A 194 11.82 -12.71 -15.97
C ASP A 194 12.65 -11.75 -15.10
N LEU A 195 13.43 -12.31 -14.19
CA LEU A 195 14.24 -11.60 -13.21
C LEU A 195 15.41 -12.48 -12.76
N ASP A 196 16.62 -11.96 -12.86
CA ASP A 196 17.87 -12.63 -12.50
C ASP A 196 18.46 -12.17 -11.15
N ARG A 197 17.79 -11.21 -10.50
CA ARG A 197 18.26 -10.51 -9.30
C ARG A 197 17.29 -10.61 -8.12
N SER A 198 17.75 -10.12 -6.97
CA SER A 198 16.93 -10.03 -5.76
C SER A 198 15.91 -8.90 -5.86
N SER A 199 14.70 -9.13 -5.37
CA SER A 199 13.64 -8.14 -5.15
C SER A 199 13.00 -8.38 -3.78
N PRO A 200 13.71 -8.15 -2.66
CA PRO A 200 13.24 -8.57 -1.33
C PRO A 200 12.03 -7.77 -0.80
N TYR A 201 11.70 -6.64 -1.43
CA TYR A 201 10.77 -5.65 -0.87
C TYR A 201 9.43 -5.50 -1.60
N MET A 202 9.11 -6.38 -2.57
CA MET A 202 7.93 -6.21 -3.44
C MET A 202 7.90 -4.85 -4.15
N LEU A 203 9.05 -4.35 -4.58
CA LEU A 203 9.20 -3.04 -5.22
C LEU A 203 9.51 -3.11 -6.71
N LEU A 204 9.54 -4.31 -7.28
CA LEU A 204 9.68 -4.55 -8.71
C LEU A 204 8.50 -5.39 -9.22
N VAL A 205 8.04 -5.02 -10.42
CA VAL A 205 7.13 -5.83 -11.24
C VAL A 205 7.91 -6.31 -12.45
N THR A 206 7.80 -7.59 -12.76
CA THR A 206 8.33 -8.19 -13.98
C THR A 206 7.33 -9.19 -14.56
N GLN A 207 7.64 -9.80 -15.69
CA GLN A 207 6.87 -10.87 -16.30
C GLN A 207 7.06 -12.20 -15.58
N VAL A 208 6.01 -13.01 -15.54
CA VAL A 208 6.13 -14.45 -15.25
C VAL A 208 6.93 -15.10 -16.39
N ALA A 209 7.83 -16.03 -16.06
CA ALA A 209 8.68 -16.67 -17.05
C ALA A 209 7.85 -17.37 -18.13
N GLN A 210 8.26 -17.28 -19.39
CA GLN A 210 7.52 -17.82 -20.54
C GLN A 210 7.12 -19.29 -20.37
N LYS A 211 7.99 -20.12 -19.78
CA LYS A 211 7.73 -21.55 -19.51
C LYS A 211 6.61 -21.81 -18.49
N ARG A 212 6.18 -20.80 -17.75
CA ARG A 212 5.12 -20.84 -16.74
C ARG A 212 3.79 -20.27 -17.25
N LEU A 213 3.82 -19.54 -18.37
CA LEU A 213 2.63 -18.96 -18.98
C LEU A 213 1.79 -20.05 -19.66
N LEU A 214 0.47 -19.90 -19.58
CA LEU A 214 -0.49 -20.74 -20.28
C LEU A 214 -0.83 -20.12 -21.65
N PRO A 215 -1.21 -20.95 -22.65
CA PRO A 215 -1.66 -20.44 -23.94
C PRO A 215 -2.80 -19.44 -23.78
N ALA A 216 -2.74 -18.35 -24.55
CA ALA A 216 -3.83 -17.39 -24.61
C ALA A 216 -5.11 -18.07 -25.13
N PRO A 217 -6.30 -17.66 -24.65
CA PRO A 217 -7.55 -18.17 -25.19
C PRO A 217 -7.70 -17.77 -26.67
N GLU A 218 -8.36 -18.60 -27.48
CA GLU A 218 -8.63 -18.30 -28.90
C GLU A 218 -9.37 -16.96 -29.06
N VAL A 219 -10.29 -16.67 -28.14
CA VAL A 219 -11.01 -15.40 -28.06
C VAL A 219 -10.76 -14.79 -26.69
N GLU A 220 -10.07 -13.65 -26.69
CA GLU A 220 -9.77 -12.89 -25.47
C GLU A 220 -11.06 -12.25 -24.93
N PRO A 221 -11.49 -12.58 -23.69
CA PRO A 221 -12.68 -11.95 -23.11
C PRO A 221 -12.49 -10.45 -22.91
N GLU A 222 -13.56 -9.67 -23.01
CA GLU A 222 -13.50 -8.23 -22.76
C GLU A 222 -13.75 -7.87 -21.28
N GLY A 223 -13.26 -6.68 -20.89
CA GLY A 223 -13.54 -6.09 -19.58
C GLY A 223 -13.17 -7.01 -18.40
N LEU A 224 -14.13 -7.23 -17.50
CA LEU A 224 -13.95 -8.07 -16.30
C LEU A 224 -13.82 -9.56 -16.64
N GLY A 225 -14.22 -10.00 -17.84
CA GLY A 225 -14.08 -11.39 -18.28
C GLY A 225 -12.63 -11.85 -18.31
N LYS A 226 -11.67 -10.92 -18.51
CA LYS A 226 -10.23 -11.20 -18.52
C LYS A 226 -9.70 -11.81 -17.22
N LEU A 227 -10.38 -11.55 -16.11
CA LEU A 227 -9.99 -12.01 -14.77
C LEU A 227 -10.23 -13.50 -14.55
N GLY A 228 -11.12 -14.11 -15.35
CA GLY A 228 -11.38 -15.55 -15.29
C GLY A 228 -10.38 -16.38 -16.11
N VAL A 229 -9.51 -15.73 -16.90
CA VAL A 229 -8.54 -16.42 -17.75
C VAL A 229 -7.28 -16.73 -16.95
N LEU A 230 -6.93 -18.01 -16.89
CA LEU A 230 -5.67 -18.43 -16.28
C LEU A 230 -4.51 -18.06 -17.20
N ARG A 231 -3.57 -17.27 -16.69
CA ARG A 231 -2.41 -16.80 -17.45
C ARG A 231 -1.15 -17.62 -17.22
N SER A 232 -1.10 -18.40 -16.13
CA SER A 232 0.08 -19.18 -15.74
C SER A 232 -0.31 -20.36 -14.85
N ASP A 233 0.64 -21.23 -14.53
CA ASP A 233 0.52 -22.28 -13.52
C ASP A 233 0.40 -21.78 -12.06
N ILE A 234 0.70 -20.49 -11.80
CA ILE A 234 0.47 -19.79 -10.52
C ILE A 234 -0.56 -18.64 -10.62
N PRO A 235 -1.81 -18.93 -11.02
CA PRO A 235 -2.79 -17.91 -11.40
C PRO A 235 -3.18 -16.93 -10.28
N ALA A 236 -3.03 -17.27 -9.00
CA ALA A 236 -3.48 -16.39 -7.92
C ALA A 236 -2.62 -15.13 -7.74
N VAL A 237 -1.39 -15.15 -8.27
CA VAL A 237 -0.38 -14.08 -8.16
C VAL A 237 0.01 -13.48 -9.51
N THR A 238 -0.56 -13.98 -10.61
CA THR A 238 -0.29 -13.51 -11.98
C THR A 238 -1.36 -12.52 -12.42
N HIS A 239 -0.93 -11.40 -12.98
CA HIS A 239 -1.81 -10.38 -13.51
C HIS A 239 -2.37 -10.77 -14.89
N VAL A 240 -3.38 -10.03 -15.35
CA VAL A 240 -4.01 -10.24 -16.67
C VAL A 240 -3.03 -10.11 -17.84
N ASP A 241 -1.94 -9.37 -17.65
CA ASP A 241 -0.88 -9.12 -18.64
C ASP A 241 0.35 -10.04 -18.45
N GLY A 242 0.25 -11.08 -17.62
CA GLY A 242 1.35 -12.00 -17.32
C GLY A 242 2.37 -11.49 -16.31
N SER A 243 2.21 -10.26 -15.82
CA SER A 243 3.15 -9.68 -14.84
C SER A 243 2.87 -10.12 -13.40
N ALA A 244 3.87 -9.98 -12.54
CA ALA A 244 3.74 -10.18 -11.10
C ALA A 244 4.70 -9.27 -10.31
N ARG A 245 4.31 -8.89 -9.08
CA ARG A 245 5.12 -8.04 -8.19
C ARG A 245 5.92 -8.87 -7.20
N ILE A 246 7.22 -9.04 -7.44
CA ILE A 246 8.00 -10.12 -6.85
C ILE A 246 8.59 -9.76 -5.49
N GLN A 247 8.46 -10.67 -4.53
CA GLN A 247 9.32 -10.77 -3.36
C GLN A 247 10.28 -11.95 -3.52
N THR A 248 11.59 -11.71 -3.55
CA THR A 248 12.57 -12.80 -3.37
C THR A 248 12.84 -13.02 -1.89
N VAL A 249 12.91 -14.27 -1.48
CA VAL A 249 13.17 -14.67 -0.09
C VAL A 249 14.46 -15.48 -0.05
N ASP A 250 15.39 -15.07 0.79
CA ASP A 250 16.67 -15.74 0.98
C ASP A 250 16.93 -16.02 2.47
N ILE A 251 17.86 -16.95 2.72
CA ILE A 251 18.21 -17.39 4.07
C ILE A 251 18.93 -16.31 4.89
N GLN A 252 19.60 -15.35 4.22
CA GLN A 252 20.40 -14.33 4.89
C GLN A 252 19.51 -13.27 5.55
N ASN A 253 18.45 -12.87 4.86
CA ASN A 253 17.56 -11.78 5.28
C ASN A 253 16.34 -12.30 6.03
N GLN A 254 15.80 -13.46 5.65
CA GLN A 254 14.50 -13.94 6.12
C GLN A 254 14.47 -15.47 6.33
N PRO A 255 15.32 -16.02 7.23
CA PRO A 255 15.50 -17.47 7.36
C PRO A 255 14.19 -18.21 7.68
N ASP A 256 13.39 -17.69 8.61
CA ASP A 256 12.11 -18.33 9.00
C ASP A 256 11.10 -18.35 7.85
N PHE A 257 11.10 -17.34 6.98
CA PHE A 257 10.19 -17.31 5.84
C PHE A 257 10.71 -18.18 4.69
N GLN A 258 12.03 -18.22 4.50
CA GLN A 258 12.69 -19.11 3.56
C GLN A 258 12.39 -20.57 3.91
N SER A 259 12.51 -20.96 5.19
CA SER A 259 12.22 -22.31 5.69
C SER A 259 10.76 -22.73 5.38
N LEU A 260 9.79 -21.86 5.64
CA LEU A 260 8.39 -22.11 5.28
C LEU A 260 8.20 -22.35 3.78
N ILE A 261 8.74 -21.47 2.93
CA ILE A 261 8.58 -21.61 1.47
C ILE A 261 9.31 -22.87 0.99
N GLN A 262 10.45 -23.22 1.59
CA GLN A 262 11.16 -24.46 1.29
C GLN A 262 10.35 -25.69 1.70
N ALA A 263 9.67 -25.68 2.85
CA ALA A 263 8.78 -26.76 3.26
C ALA A 263 7.59 -26.91 2.29
N PHE A 264 7.01 -25.80 1.84
CA PHE A 264 5.98 -25.80 0.80
C PHE A 264 6.53 -26.32 -0.54
N HIS A 265 7.73 -25.90 -0.94
CA HIS A 265 8.39 -26.33 -2.16
C HIS A 265 8.64 -27.84 -2.17
N SER A 266 9.21 -28.39 -1.09
CA SER A 266 9.49 -29.82 -0.96
C SER A 266 8.21 -30.67 -1.07
N LYS A 267 7.07 -30.13 -0.65
CA LYS A 267 5.78 -30.81 -0.72
C LYS A 267 5.10 -30.69 -2.10
N THR A 268 5.24 -29.55 -2.76
CA THR A 268 4.41 -29.16 -3.90
C THR A 268 5.14 -29.02 -5.22
N ASN A 269 6.49 -29.06 -5.18
CA ASN A 269 7.37 -28.66 -6.27
C ASN A 269 7.14 -27.20 -6.76
N CYS A 270 6.54 -26.35 -5.91
CA CYS A 270 6.35 -24.93 -6.15
C CYS A 270 7.11 -24.09 -5.09
N PRO A 271 8.18 -23.37 -5.46
CA PRO A 271 8.95 -22.52 -4.55
C PRO A 271 8.34 -21.12 -4.38
N VAL A 272 7.03 -20.97 -4.64
CA VAL A 272 6.31 -19.70 -4.63
C VAL A 272 5.13 -19.82 -3.66
N VAL A 273 4.91 -18.80 -2.85
CA VAL A 273 3.68 -18.62 -2.05
C VAL A 273 3.05 -17.27 -2.36
N LEU A 274 1.72 -17.18 -2.33
CA LEU A 274 1.04 -15.89 -2.35
C LEU A 274 1.31 -15.19 -1.01
N ASN A 275 1.77 -13.94 -1.06
CA ASN A 275 1.96 -13.10 0.12
C ASN A 275 1.19 -11.79 -0.01
N THR A 276 0.43 -11.45 1.03
CA THR A 276 -0.22 -10.15 1.18
C THR A 276 -0.20 -9.69 2.63
N SER A 277 -0.48 -8.41 2.87
CA SER A 277 -0.49 -7.84 4.23
C SER A 277 -1.46 -8.57 5.15
N PHE A 278 -1.15 -8.71 6.44
CA PHE A 278 -2.12 -9.17 7.41
C PHE A 278 -2.89 -7.98 7.98
N ASN A 279 -4.03 -7.67 7.34
CA ASN A 279 -4.96 -6.61 7.72
C ASN A 279 -6.29 -6.72 6.96
N LEU A 280 -7.32 -6.04 7.44
CA LEU A 280 -8.57 -5.83 6.71
C LEU A 280 -8.57 -4.47 6.00
N ARG A 281 -9.53 -4.26 5.09
CA ARG A 281 -9.71 -2.97 4.42
C ARG A 281 -9.84 -1.82 5.42
N GLY A 282 -9.02 -0.79 5.23
CA GLY A 282 -9.02 0.42 6.06
C GLY A 282 -8.29 0.28 7.39
N GLN A 283 -7.62 -0.86 7.64
CA GLN A 283 -6.80 -1.09 8.83
C GLN A 283 -5.30 -1.10 8.47
N PRO A 284 -4.41 -0.71 9.40
CA PRO A 284 -2.97 -0.95 9.26
C PRO A 284 -2.66 -2.46 9.30
N ILE A 285 -1.43 -2.83 8.90
CA ILE A 285 -0.89 -4.17 9.14
C ILE A 285 -0.91 -4.44 10.65
N VAL A 286 -1.32 -5.66 11.05
CA VAL A 286 -1.36 -6.05 12.47
C VAL A 286 0.01 -5.90 13.11
N CYS A 287 0.05 -5.29 14.30
CA CYS A 287 1.30 -5.00 15.00
C CYS A 287 1.48 -5.95 16.19
N THR A 288 0.50 -5.94 17.11
CA THR A 288 0.51 -6.71 18.37
C THR A 288 -0.14 -8.09 18.21
N PRO A 289 0.08 -9.05 19.14
CA PRO A 289 -0.59 -10.35 19.08
C PRO A 289 -2.11 -10.21 19.15
N LYS A 290 -2.59 -9.26 19.96
CA LYS A 290 -4.00 -8.87 20.02
C LYS A 290 -4.56 -8.44 18.67
N ASP A 291 -3.83 -7.60 17.92
CA ASP A 291 -4.27 -7.15 16.59
C ASP A 291 -4.40 -8.34 15.63
N ALA A 292 -3.46 -9.30 15.70
CA ALA A 292 -3.47 -10.51 14.86
C ALA A 292 -4.67 -11.41 15.18
N VAL A 293 -4.91 -11.68 16.47
CA VAL A 293 -6.04 -12.49 16.95
C VAL A 293 -7.38 -11.85 16.60
N GLN A 294 -7.54 -10.55 16.85
CA GLN A 294 -8.76 -9.82 16.51
C GLN A 294 -9.01 -9.80 15.00
N THR A 295 -7.96 -9.62 14.20
CA THR A 295 -8.08 -9.63 12.73
C THR A 295 -8.45 -11.02 12.22
N PHE A 296 -7.83 -12.07 12.76
CA PHE A 296 -8.14 -13.47 12.45
C PHE A 296 -9.61 -13.80 12.72
N LEU A 297 -10.13 -13.39 13.87
CA LEU A 297 -11.52 -13.58 14.28
C LEU A 297 -12.54 -12.72 13.50
N ALA A 298 -12.08 -11.72 12.75
CA ALA A 298 -12.93 -10.78 12.00
C ALA A 298 -13.03 -11.07 10.50
N CYS A 299 -12.38 -12.13 10.01
CA CYS A 299 -12.38 -12.50 8.59
C CYS A 299 -12.28 -14.01 8.39
N ASP A 300 -12.36 -14.48 7.14
CA ASP A 300 -12.37 -15.92 6.83
C ASP A 300 -10.96 -16.48 6.53
N ILE A 301 -9.94 -16.08 7.31
CA ILE A 301 -8.65 -16.79 7.32
C ILE A 301 -8.86 -18.15 7.99
N ASP A 302 -8.36 -19.23 7.40
CA ASP A 302 -8.62 -20.59 7.90
C ASP A 302 -7.84 -20.92 9.17
N VAL A 303 -6.55 -20.57 9.20
CA VAL A 303 -5.65 -20.84 10.34
C VAL A 303 -4.75 -19.66 10.65
N LEU A 304 -4.39 -19.49 11.92
CA LEU A 304 -3.44 -18.49 12.39
C LEU A 304 -2.16 -19.20 12.86
N ALA A 305 -1.06 -19.02 12.14
CA ALA A 305 0.28 -19.39 12.56
C ALA A 305 0.91 -18.20 13.28
N ALA A 306 0.90 -18.21 14.62
CA ALA A 306 1.42 -17.14 15.47
C ALA A 306 2.58 -17.65 16.33
N GLY A 307 3.81 -17.22 16.04
CA GLY A 307 5.00 -17.78 16.64
C GLY A 307 5.05 -19.30 16.47
N PRO A 308 5.24 -20.09 17.54
CA PRO A 308 5.25 -21.55 17.47
C PRO A 308 3.84 -22.17 17.49
N PHE A 309 2.78 -21.37 17.47
CA PHE A 309 1.40 -21.84 17.65
C PHE A 309 0.63 -21.88 16.34
N LEU A 310 -0.10 -22.96 16.10
CA LEU A 310 -1.09 -23.07 15.04
C LEU A 310 -2.49 -23.05 15.65
N ALA A 311 -3.18 -21.93 15.50
CA ALA A 311 -4.52 -21.72 16.04
C ALA A 311 -5.60 -21.88 14.96
N LYS A 312 -6.73 -22.44 15.37
CA LYS A 312 -7.95 -22.60 14.57
C LYS A 312 -9.07 -21.80 15.20
N LYS A 313 -10.12 -21.55 14.41
CA LYS A 313 -11.37 -21.02 14.96
C LYS A 313 -12.14 -22.16 15.64
N PRO A 314 -12.87 -21.88 16.74
CA PRO A 314 -13.86 -22.80 17.29
C PRO A 314 -14.92 -23.18 16.25
N ASP A 315 -15.49 -24.38 16.38
CA ASP A 315 -16.52 -24.88 15.45
C ASP A 315 -17.79 -24.01 15.45
N ASP A 316 -18.09 -23.34 16.56
CA ASP A 316 -19.22 -22.43 16.75
C ASP A 316 -18.87 -20.95 16.49
N TRP A 317 -17.69 -20.67 15.93
CA TRP A 317 -17.24 -19.30 15.68
C TRP A 317 -18.20 -18.53 14.78
N THR A 318 -18.45 -17.27 15.17
CA THR A 318 -19.11 -16.28 14.33
C THR A 318 -18.19 -15.08 14.12
N ARG A 319 -18.24 -14.51 12.91
CA ARG A 319 -17.36 -13.40 12.52
C ARG A 319 -17.52 -12.20 13.46
N GLN A 320 -16.42 -11.80 14.09
CA GLN A 320 -16.39 -10.68 15.01
C GLN A 320 -16.24 -9.34 14.28
N LYS A 321 -16.72 -8.26 14.88
CA LYS A 321 -16.54 -6.90 14.37
C LYS A 321 -15.28 -6.29 14.94
N LEU A 322 -14.36 -5.87 14.07
CA LEU A 322 -13.24 -5.05 14.51
C LEU A 322 -13.73 -3.67 15.01
N PRO A 323 -13.12 -3.14 16.07
CA PRO A 323 -13.34 -1.75 16.46
C PRO A 323 -12.91 -0.82 15.32
N LYS A 324 -13.71 0.23 15.08
CA LYS A 324 -13.34 1.25 14.09
C LYS A 324 -12.09 1.99 14.58
N PRO A 325 -11.05 2.13 13.75
CA PRO A 325 -9.85 2.83 14.14
C PRO A 325 -10.25 4.28 14.43
N LYS A 326 -9.81 4.78 15.59
CA LYS A 326 -9.98 6.20 15.90
C LYS A 326 -9.02 6.97 14.98
N PRO A 327 -9.50 7.94 14.19
CA PRO A 327 -8.61 8.72 13.34
C PRO A 327 -7.56 9.39 14.22
N PHE A 328 -6.28 9.16 13.90
CA PHE A 328 -5.18 9.83 14.58
C PHE A 328 -5.32 11.34 14.36
N ARG A 329 -5.26 12.10 15.45
CA ARG A 329 -5.31 13.55 15.41
C ARG A 329 -4.08 14.09 16.10
N ARG A 330 -3.25 14.79 15.33
CA ARG A 330 -2.16 15.56 15.90
C ARG A 330 -2.75 16.61 16.85
N PRO A 331 -2.32 16.68 18.12
CA PRO A 331 -2.70 17.79 18.97
C PRO A 331 -2.19 19.10 18.35
N ARG A 332 -3.10 20.05 18.11
CA ARG A 332 -2.72 21.39 17.64
C ARG A 332 -1.79 22.06 18.65
N ARG A 333 -0.74 22.70 18.16
CA ARG A 333 0.16 23.49 19.00
C ARG A 333 -0.56 24.74 19.50
N VAL A 334 -0.11 25.30 20.62
CA VAL A 334 -0.72 26.52 21.19
C VAL A 334 -0.74 27.66 20.18
N GLY A 335 0.32 27.85 19.41
CA GLY A 335 0.38 28.89 18.36
C GLY A 335 -0.69 28.73 17.27
N GLU A 336 -1.03 27.49 16.89
CA GLU A 336 -2.07 27.22 15.89
C GLU A 336 -3.46 27.54 16.46
N LEU A 337 -3.70 27.26 17.74
CA LEU A 337 -4.96 27.59 18.42
C LEU A 337 -5.13 29.11 18.60
N ARG A 338 -4.04 29.83 18.88
CA ARG A 338 -4.05 31.31 18.90
C ARG A 338 -4.43 31.87 17.54
N ARG A 339 -3.77 31.39 16.48
CA ARG A 339 -4.04 31.80 15.10
C ARG A 339 -5.49 31.50 14.70
N PHE A 340 -6.00 30.32 15.05
CA PHE A 340 -7.40 29.97 14.82
C PHE A 340 -8.38 30.95 15.50
N GLY A 341 -8.13 31.34 16.75
CA GLY A 341 -8.96 32.33 17.44
C GLY A 341 -8.95 33.70 16.75
N ILE A 342 -7.78 34.15 16.30
CA ILE A 342 -7.61 35.41 15.53
C ILE A 342 -8.32 35.32 14.18
N GLU A 343 -8.13 34.24 13.42
CA GLU A 343 -8.77 34.03 12.12
C GLU A 343 -10.30 33.98 12.25
N THR A 344 -10.81 33.32 13.30
CA THR A 344 -12.24 33.30 13.63
C THR A 344 -12.73 34.71 13.95
N ALA A 345 -11.97 35.49 14.72
CA ALA A 345 -12.32 36.87 15.01
C ALA A 345 -12.44 37.72 13.74
N VAL A 346 -11.40 37.69 12.89
CA VAL A 346 -11.39 38.44 11.62
C VAL A 346 -12.56 38.05 10.73
N LEU A 347 -12.82 36.74 10.57
CA LEU A 347 -13.92 36.24 9.75
C LEU A 347 -15.27 36.77 10.23
N PHE A 348 -15.57 36.62 11.52
CA PHE A 348 -16.86 37.05 12.05
C PHE A 348 -16.99 38.58 12.12
N THR A 349 -15.90 39.33 12.26
CA THR A 349 -15.92 40.79 12.08
C THR A 349 -16.34 41.18 10.67
N LEU A 350 -15.78 40.53 9.65
CA LEU A 350 -16.15 40.77 8.25
C LEU A 350 -17.59 40.37 7.95
N VAL A 351 -18.06 39.22 8.45
CA VAL A 351 -19.47 38.80 8.31
C VAL A 351 -20.40 39.81 8.96
N GLY A 352 -20.05 40.30 10.16
CA GLY A 352 -20.85 41.32 10.84
C GLY A 352 -20.90 42.65 10.08
N LEU A 353 -19.77 43.07 9.49
CA LEU A 353 -19.71 44.25 8.63
C LEU A 353 -20.59 44.10 7.39
N VAL A 354 -20.52 42.97 6.68
CA VAL A 354 -21.37 42.72 5.50
C VAL A 354 -22.85 42.71 5.89
N ALA A 355 -23.20 42.04 6.99
CA ALA A 355 -24.57 41.98 7.48
C ALA A 355 -25.12 43.37 7.85
N TRP A 356 -24.28 44.24 8.41
CA TRP A 356 -24.65 45.61 8.78
C TRP A 356 -25.15 46.45 7.59
N PHE A 357 -24.58 46.24 6.40
CA PHE A 357 -24.96 46.99 5.19
C PHE A 357 -26.14 46.37 4.41
N LEU A 358 -26.70 45.24 4.87
CA LEU A 358 -27.87 44.62 4.23
C LEU A 358 -29.18 45.19 4.80
N PRO A 359 -30.13 45.62 3.95
CA PRO A 359 -31.32 46.34 4.40
C PRO A 359 -32.47 45.41 4.84
N LYS A 360 -32.40 44.78 6.04
CA LYS A 360 -33.55 44.15 6.74
C LYS A 360 -33.27 43.99 8.25
N THR A 361 -34.27 44.05 9.14
CA THR A 361 -34.11 43.81 10.61
C THR A 361 -33.36 42.51 11.02
N PRO A 362 -33.49 41.36 10.32
CA PRO A 362 -32.69 40.17 10.62
C PRO A 362 -31.18 40.36 10.41
N SER A 363 -30.75 41.35 9.62
CA SER A 363 -29.33 41.62 9.33
C SER A 363 -28.62 42.29 10.52
N MET A 364 -29.32 43.13 11.30
CA MET A 364 -28.76 43.75 12.50
C MET A 364 -28.50 42.73 13.61
N VAL A 365 -29.41 41.77 13.81
CA VAL A 365 -29.24 40.68 14.78
C VAL A 365 -28.05 39.80 14.39
N LEU A 366 -27.90 39.51 13.09
CA LEU A 366 -26.77 38.75 12.56
C LEU A 366 -25.44 39.50 12.73
N ALA A 367 -25.43 40.81 12.50
CA ALA A 367 -24.25 41.65 12.68
C ALA A 367 -23.78 41.65 14.14
N ALA A 368 -24.70 41.91 15.08
CA ALA A 368 -24.42 41.90 16.51
C ALA A 368 -23.94 40.52 17.00
N GLY A 369 -24.61 39.44 16.59
CA GLY A 369 -24.20 38.07 16.92
C GLY A 369 -22.81 37.73 16.41
N SER A 370 -22.47 38.20 15.20
CA SER A 370 -21.16 37.96 14.58
C SER A 370 -20.05 38.71 15.31
N TRP A 371 -20.26 39.97 15.71
CA TRP A 371 -19.25 40.71 16.49
C TRP A 371 -19.04 40.16 17.90
N LEU A 372 -20.08 39.61 18.54
CA LEU A 372 -19.94 38.87 19.80
C LEU A 372 -19.08 37.62 19.63
N PHE A 373 -19.34 36.83 18.58
CA PHE A 373 -18.51 35.67 18.25
C PHE A 373 -17.07 36.05 17.90
N ALA A 374 -16.87 37.18 17.21
CA ALA A 374 -15.55 37.68 16.87
C ALA A 374 -14.75 38.05 18.14
N SER A 375 -15.39 38.78 19.05
CA SER A 375 -14.81 39.18 20.33
C SER A 375 -14.46 37.97 21.20
N PHE A 376 -15.34 36.97 21.25
CA PHE A 376 -15.10 35.71 21.94
C PHE A 376 -13.93 34.93 21.33
N GLY A 377 -13.87 34.82 20.00
CA GLY A 377 -12.77 34.16 19.29
C GLY A 377 -11.41 34.82 19.56
N LEU A 378 -11.37 36.15 19.57
CA LEU A 378 -10.16 36.93 19.86
C LEU A 378 -9.72 36.74 21.31
N LEU A 379 -10.64 36.88 22.27
CA LEU A 379 -10.37 36.72 23.71
C LEU A 379 -9.83 35.32 24.02
N MET A 380 -10.54 34.29 23.54
CA MET A 380 -10.14 32.91 23.74
C MET A 380 -8.84 32.57 23.01
N GLY A 381 -8.62 33.15 21.83
CA GLY A 381 -7.39 32.98 21.07
C GLY A 381 -6.17 33.54 21.80
N LEU A 382 -6.28 34.72 22.40
CA LEU A 382 -5.16 35.39 23.06
C LEU A 382 -4.90 34.86 24.47
N LEU A 383 -5.95 34.75 25.30
CA LEU A 383 -5.82 34.49 26.74
C LEU A 383 -5.95 33.00 27.08
N PHE A 384 -6.82 32.26 26.38
CA PHE A 384 -7.13 30.87 26.72
C PHE A 384 -7.10 29.92 25.50
N PRO A 385 -6.02 29.88 24.71
CA PRO A 385 -5.98 29.15 23.44
C PRO A 385 -6.25 27.65 23.60
N ARG A 386 -5.91 27.06 24.75
CA ARG A 386 -6.19 25.64 25.04
C ARG A 386 -7.70 25.36 25.14
N GLY A 387 -8.51 26.32 25.58
CA GLY A 387 -9.97 26.19 25.67
C GLY A 387 -10.65 26.07 24.31
N LEU A 388 -10.04 26.60 23.24
CA LEU A 388 -10.56 26.50 21.87
C LEU A 388 -10.41 25.11 21.25
N ARG A 389 -9.61 24.22 21.86
CA ARG A 389 -9.28 22.91 21.30
C ARG A 389 -10.52 22.07 21.00
N GLY A 390 -11.50 22.04 21.90
CA GLY A 390 -12.72 21.25 21.71
C GLY A 390 -13.60 21.78 20.58
N PHE A 391 -13.71 23.11 20.49
CA PHE A 391 -14.51 23.80 19.48
C PHE A 391 -13.89 23.68 18.07
N GLU A 392 -12.59 23.96 17.93
CA GLU A 392 -11.86 23.80 16.67
C GLU A 392 -11.94 22.36 16.15
N ASN A 393 -11.80 21.37 17.04
CA ASN A 393 -11.91 19.96 16.67
C ASN A 393 -13.29 19.57 16.12
N ARG A 394 -14.37 20.22 16.56
CA ARG A 394 -15.72 19.99 16.02
C ARG A 394 -15.90 20.73 14.70
N LEU A 395 -15.45 21.97 14.63
CA LEU A 395 -15.55 22.78 13.41
C LEU A 395 -14.73 22.19 12.26
N SER A 396 -13.50 21.73 12.53
CA SER A 396 -12.64 21.05 11.56
C SER A 396 -13.28 19.75 11.04
N GLN A 397 -13.99 18.98 11.89
CA GLN A 397 -14.73 17.79 11.44
C GLN A 397 -15.86 18.15 10.49
N PHE A 398 -16.63 19.19 10.83
CA PHE A 398 -17.68 19.68 9.96
C PHE A 398 -17.11 20.19 8.64
N GLY A 399 -16.06 21.00 8.71
CA GLY A 399 -15.35 21.54 7.55
C GLY A 399 -14.78 20.44 6.65
N ALA A 400 -14.15 19.40 7.20
CA ALA A 400 -13.64 18.29 6.40
C ALA A 400 -14.76 17.52 5.67
N LYS A 401 -15.90 17.28 6.33
CA LYS A 401 -17.07 16.65 5.71
C LYS A 401 -17.67 17.53 4.61
N ALA A 402 -17.85 18.82 4.90
CA ALA A 402 -18.37 19.79 3.94
C ALA A 402 -17.44 19.94 2.73
N ASN A 403 -16.13 20.06 2.97
CA ASN A 403 -15.14 20.21 1.91
C ASN A 403 -15.02 18.94 1.05
N SER A 404 -15.14 17.76 1.65
CA SER A 404 -15.22 16.51 0.90
C SER A 404 -16.46 16.49 0.00
N PHE A 405 -17.62 16.88 0.51
CA PHE A 405 -18.86 16.96 -0.26
C PHE A 405 -18.79 17.99 -1.40
N VAL A 406 -18.32 19.20 -1.10
CA VAL A 406 -18.12 20.27 -2.09
C VAL A 406 -17.07 19.86 -3.13
N GLY A 407 -15.99 19.21 -2.70
CA GLY A 407 -14.98 18.65 -3.58
C GLY A 407 -15.56 17.63 -4.56
N TYR A 408 -16.42 16.70 -4.10
CA TYR A 408 -17.10 15.76 -4.98
C TYR A 408 -18.03 16.46 -5.99
N LEU A 409 -18.76 17.49 -5.56
CA LEU A 409 -19.62 18.27 -6.45
C LEU A 409 -18.81 19.04 -7.50
N LEU A 410 -17.74 19.72 -7.10
CA LEU A 410 -16.85 20.46 -8.00
C LEU A 410 -16.17 19.53 -9.00
N PHE A 411 -15.59 18.43 -8.54
CA PHE A 411 -14.97 17.45 -9.44
C PHE A 411 -15.99 16.82 -10.38
N GLY A 412 -17.18 16.49 -9.88
CA GLY A 412 -18.28 15.99 -10.70
C GLY A 412 -18.70 17.00 -11.77
N ALA A 413 -18.85 18.27 -11.39
CA ALA A 413 -19.19 19.35 -12.29
C ALA A 413 -18.10 19.58 -13.36
N VAL A 414 -16.82 19.65 -12.97
CA VAL A 414 -15.72 19.77 -13.93
C VAL A 414 -15.69 18.57 -14.87
N PHE A 415 -15.90 17.36 -14.36
CA PHE A 415 -15.93 16.17 -15.20
C PHE A 415 -17.10 16.19 -16.20
N ILE A 416 -18.32 16.47 -15.75
CA ILE A 416 -19.54 16.42 -16.56
C ILE A 416 -19.65 17.60 -17.52
N LEU A 417 -19.26 18.80 -17.09
CA LEU A 417 -19.45 20.03 -17.86
C LEU A 417 -18.25 20.39 -18.72
N VAL A 418 -17.04 19.97 -18.33
CA VAL A 418 -15.81 20.33 -19.04
C VAL A 418 -15.19 19.10 -19.69
N LEU A 419 -14.79 18.09 -18.92
CA LEU A 419 -13.98 16.98 -19.44
C LEU A 419 -14.76 16.04 -20.37
N LEU A 420 -15.99 15.68 -20.01
CA LEU A 420 -16.83 14.79 -20.81
C LEU A 420 -17.25 15.43 -22.15
N PRO A 421 -17.75 16.69 -22.19
CA PRO A 421 -18.12 17.32 -23.44
C PRO A 421 -16.91 17.62 -24.31
N THR A 422 -15.78 18.07 -23.74
CA THR A 422 -14.54 18.26 -24.52
C THR A 422 -14.02 16.94 -25.09
N SER A 423 -14.12 15.83 -24.34
CA SER A 423 -13.80 14.49 -24.82
C SER A 423 -14.71 14.07 -25.98
N ILE A 424 -16.02 14.28 -25.86
CA ILE A 424 -17.01 13.95 -26.90
C ILE A 424 -16.79 14.82 -28.14
N ILE A 425 -16.63 16.14 -27.98
CA ILE A 425 -16.37 17.08 -29.08
C ILE A 425 -15.06 16.72 -29.78
N ARG A 426 -13.99 16.40 -29.04
CA ARG A 426 -12.73 15.94 -29.64
C ARG A 426 -12.93 14.67 -30.47
N ARG A 427 -13.67 13.67 -29.96
CA ARG A 427 -14.00 12.47 -30.75
C ARG A 427 -14.83 12.78 -32.00
N LEU A 428 -15.85 13.64 -31.90
CA LEU A 428 -16.73 13.98 -33.02
C LEU A 428 -16.07 14.86 -34.09
N THR A 429 -15.09 15.68 -33.69
CA THR A 429 -14.35 16.58 -34.59
C THR A 429 -13.09 15.94 -35.19
N GLY A 430 -12.89 14.63 -35.01
CA GLY A 430 -11.69 13.92 -35.49
C GLY A 430 -10.40 14.29 -34.75
N LYS A 431 -10.46 15.16 -33.74
CA LYS A 431 -9.33 15.56 -32.87
C LYS A 431 -9.27 14.73 -31.57
N GLY A 432 -9.81 13.51 -31.61
CA GLY A 432 -9.47 12.47 -30.63
C GLY A 432 -8.01 12.07 -30.79
N PRO A 433 -7.45 11.17 -29.95
CA PRO A 433 -6.17 10.56 -30.28
C PRO A 433 -6.26 10.08 -31.73
N GLU A 434 -5.41 10.61 -32.62
CA GLU A 434 -5.50 10.35 -34.05
C GLU A 434 -5.56 8.84 -34.31
N PRO A 435 -6.09 8.38 -35.45
CA PRO A 435 -5.97 6.97 -35.86
C PRO A 435 -4.53 6.46 -35.78
N GLY A 436 -3.55 7.38 -35.84
CA GLY A 436 -2.14 7.16 -35.60
C GLY A 436 -1.65 7.33 -34.15
N TYR A 437 -2.36 7.91 -33.18
CA TYR A 437 -1.83 8.11 -31.81
C TYR A 437 -1.47 6.78 -31.12
N TRP A 438 -2.29 5.75 -31.28
CA TRP A 438 -1.96 4.42 -30.77
C TRP A 438 -0.90 3.71 -31.63
N GLN A 439 -0.77 4.07 -32.90
CA GLN A 439 0.30 3.60 -33.78
C GLN A 439 1.61 4.34 -33.51
N ASP A 440 1.61 5.60 -33.08
CA ASP A 440 2.75 6.41 -32.68
C ASP A 440 3.19 6.03 -31.26
N VAL A 441 2.25 5.66 -30.38
CA VAL A 441 2.58 5.00 -29.10
C VAL A 441 3.15 3.61 -29.32
N ALA A 442 2.59 2.82 -30.26
CA ALA A 442 3.16 1.52 -30.65
C ALA A 442 4.49 1.65 -31.41
N LYS A 443 4.66 2.73 -32.18
CA LYS A 443 5.92 3.07 -32.88
C LYS A 443 6.95 3.61 -31.89
N MET A 444 6.52 4.30 -30.84
CA MET A 444 7.37 4.71 -29.72
C MET A 444 7.76 3.49 -28.86
N ASP A 445 6.88 2.49 -28.69
CA ASP A 445 7.23 1.17 -28.13
C ASP A 445 8.21 0.42 -29.05
N SER A 446 8.03 0.44 -30.38
CA SER A 446 8.96 -0.19 -31.33
C SER A 446 10.28 0.56 -31.47
N ASP A 447 10.28 1.89 -31.34
CA ASP A 447 11.47 2.73 -31.33
C ASP A 447 12.22 2.59 -29.99
N LEU A 448 11.52 2.31 -28.90
CA LEU A 448 12.12 1.89 -27.62
C LEU A 448 12.70 0.47 -27.74
N GLU A 449 12.00 -0.49 -28.35
CA GLU A 449 12.53 -1.84 -28.65
C GLU A 449 13.74 -1.82 -29.62
N ASN A 450 13.86 -0.82 -30.50
CA ASN A 450 15.00 -0.65 -31.40
C ASN A 450 16.11 0.26 -30.82
N MET A 451 15.86 0.96 -29.69
CA MET A 451 16.86 1.75 -28.96
C MET A 451 17.49 1.01 -27.78
N PHE A 452 16.90 -0.11 -27.36
CA PHE A 452 17.49 -1.10 -26.45
C PHE A 452 17.97 -2.33 -27.25
#